data_AF-A0A1Q4AJ75-F1
#
_entry.id   AF-A0A1Q4AJ75-F1
#
_cell.length_a   1.000
_cell.length_b   1.000
_cell.length_c   1.000
_cell.angle_alpha   90.00
_cell.angle_beta   90.00
_cell.angle_gamma   90.00
#
_symmetry.space_group_name_H-M   'P 1'
#
loop_
_entity.id
_entity.type
_entity.pdbx_description
1 polymer ?
#
loop_
_entity_poly.entity_id
_entity_poly.type
_entity_poly.pdbx_seq_one_letter_code
_entity_poly.pdbx_strand_id
1 'polypeptide(L)'
;MDETIFTGARWMDEVNQLVHYSDALNMTKGEDITVAVLDTGCFVEHRDFSPSTLRIVAGVNCMTETVGGDITDATGHGSHVAGVLAANGVHIGLAPACRLVPVKVLSGTKADDGAAIGTAIARGLNWVLDNADTFAISVVCLSVGDNGNYDNDQDFAGNAITEAVQALAARNIPVVAAAGNLYGLFARDTAAQGMCFPAILREAISVGAVYDQPCDDFAGRPCRLGADYGSPSTDSSRPDQLAIYTQRMEKVTDDQCGTDIFAPGSWVRSTGIDGDGGSSVVTEGTSEAAPIVAGVIALLQSLHLKRTGERRPPIAMLRSVLRRSARTILDNSLVTSCPVTNKSFRRVDAFAALKQLELDMATS
;
A
#
# COMPACT_ATOMS: atom_id res chain seq x y z
N MET A 1 -6.80 -0.90 33.46
CA MET A 1 -6.84 -1.48 32.11
C MET A 1 -5.63 -2.37 32.01
N ASP A 2 -5.87 -3.64 31.76
CA ASP A 2 -4.91 -4.73 31.94
C ASP A 2 -3.93 -4.77 30.75
N GLU A 3 -2.63 -4.66 31.03
CA GLU A 3 -1.53 -4.65 30.03
C GLU A 3 -1.25 -6.04 29.42
N THR A 4 -2.08 -7.04 29.74
CA THR A 4 -1.84 -8.46 29.38
C THR A 4 -2.63 -8.96 28.16
N ILE A 5 -3.35 -8.11 27.41
CA ILE A 5 -4.06 -8.52 26.18
C ILE A 5 -3.11 -8.64 24.95
N PHE A 6 -1.83 -8.27 25.07
CA PHE A 6 -0.88 -8.29 23.95
C PHE A 6 -0.16 -9.63 23.71
N THR A 7 -0.47 -10.69 24.45
CA THR A 7 0.17 -12.00 24.24
C THR A 7 -0.78 -12.95 23.52
N GLY A 8 -0.81 -12.86 22.19
CA GLY A 8 -1.60 -13.72 21.33
C GLY A 8 -1.08 -13.82 19.89
N ALA A 9 0.24 -14.00 19.71
CA ALA A 9 0.93 -14.53 18.52
C ALA A 9 0.55 -13.98 17.11
N ARG A 10 1.56 -13.36 16.44
CA ARG A 10 1.67 -13.20 14.97
C ARG A 10 0.73 -12.22 14.28
N TRP A 11 0.63 -10.98 14.77
CA TRP A 11 0.09 -9.88 13.96
C TRP A 11 1.24 -9.07 13.34
N MET A 12 1.41 -9.18 12.02
CA MET A 12 2.45 -8.47 11.26
C MET A 12 3.88 -8.69 11.80
N ASP A 13 4.18 -9.79 12.52
CA ASP A 13 5.50 -10.04 13.10
C ASP A 13 6.56 -10.20 11.99
N GLU A 14 6.20 -10.90 10.92
CA GLU A 14 7.04 -11.14 9.75
C GLU A 14 7.25 -9.83 8.96
N VAL A 15 6.20 -9.02 8.84
CA VAL A 15 6.30 -7.65 8.31
C VAL A 15 7.23 -6.80 9.19
N ASN A 16 7.13 -6.91 10.52
CA ASN A 16 7.98 -6.19 11.46
C ASN A 16 9.46 -6.57 11.34
N GLN A 17 9.77 -7.84 11.12
CA GLN A 17 11.15 -8.29 10.92
C GLN A 17 11.80 -7.69 9.67
N LEU A 18 11.02 -7.37 8.66
CA LEU A 18 11.53 -6.74 7.44
C LEU A 18 11.53 -5.22 7.56
N VAL A 19 10.43 -4.62 8.01
CA VAL A 19 10.19 -3.16 7.94
C VAL A 19 10.59 -2.43 9.23
N HIS A 20 10.84 -3.14 10.33
CA HIS A 20 11.19 -2.61 11.65
C HIS A 20 10.17 -1.58 12.18
N TYR A 21 8.87 -1.84 11.95
CA TYR A 21 7.84 -0.85 12.30
C TYR A 21 7.69 -0.65 13.82
N SER A 22 7.94 -1.68 14.63
CA SER A 22 7.89 -1.55 16.10
C SER A 22 8.90 -0.51 16.62
N ASP A 23 10.11 -0.48 16.05
CA ASP A 23 11.11 0.54 16.38
C ASP A 23 10.71 1.91 15.84
N ALA A 24 10.08 1.96 14.66
CA ALA A 24 9.52 3.18 14.09
C ALA A 24 8.42 3.80 15.01
N LEU A 25 7.57 2.96 15.61
CA LEU A 25 6.50 3.39 16.52
C LEU A 25 7.01 4.03 17.82
N ASN A 26 8.27 3.78 18.20
CA ASN A 26 8.92 4.49 19.31
C ASN A 26 9.27 5.95 18.96
N MET A 27 9.32 6.30 17.67
CA MET A 27 9.62 7.66 17.20
C MET A 27 8.35 8.49 16.93
N THR A 28 7.35 7.88 16.29
CA THR A 28 6.03 8.46 15.98
C THR A 28 5.07 7.34 15.61
N LYS A 29 3.76 7.57 15.79
CA LYS A 29 2.72 6.60 15.42
C LYS A 29 1.86 7.08 14.24
N GLY A 30 2.23 8.20 13.60
CA GLY A 30 1.45 8.79 12.51
C GLY A 30 0.39 9.79 13.01
N GLU A 31 0.64 10.39 14.17
CA GLU A 31 -0.24 11.41 14.76
C GLU A 31 -0.46 12.56 13.79
N ASP A 32 -1.69 13.10 13.80
CA ASP A 32 -2.12 14.22 12.98
C ASP A 32 -2.04 14.03 11.47
N ILE A 33 -1.73 12.84 10.98
CA ILE A 33 -1.77 12.50 9.56
C ILE A 33 -3.09 11.81 9.21
N THR A 34 -3.66 12.18 8.06
CA THR A 34 -4.85 11.55 7.51
C THR A 34 -4.50 10.89 6.18
N VAL A 35 -4.83 9.61 6.03
CA VAL A 35 -4.63 8.85 4.79
C VAL A 35 -5.96 8.52 4.15
N ALA A 36 -6.12 8.86 2.87
CA ALA A 36 -7.27 8.43 2.08
C ALA A 36 -6.98 7.04 1.48
N VAL A 37 -7.88 6.08 1.70
CA VAL A 37 -7.74 4.69 1.24
C VAL A 37 -8.78 4.45 0.14
N LEU A 38 -8.32 4.38 -1.11
CA LEU A 38 -9.17 4.14 -2.28
C LEU A 38 -9.27 2.64 -2.53
N ASP A 39 -10.42 2.05 -2.20
CA ASP A 39 -10.61 0.60 -2.18
C ASP A 39 -12.10 0.17 -2.27
N THR A 40 -12.46 -1.03 -1.83
CA THR A 40 -13.82 -1.60 -1.79
C THR A 40 -14.69 -1.06 -0.66
N GLY A 41 -14.17 -0.18 0.20
CA GLY A 41 -14.87 0.35 1.36
C GLY A 41 -14.10 0.17 2.66
N CYS A 42 -14.77 0.31 3.80
CA CYS A 42 -14.21 -0.05 5.11
C CYS A 42 -15.32 -0.49 6.07
N PHE A 43 -15.08 -1.58 6.79
CA PHE A 43 -15.92 -2.02 7.90
C PHE A 43 -15.56 -1.26 9.18
N VAL A 44 -16.16 -0.09 9.35
CA VAL A 44 -15.78 0.89 10.38
C VAL A 44 -16.17 0.47 11.80
N GLU A 45 -17.09 -0.49 11.94
CA GLU A 45 -17.51 -1.06 13.23
C GLU A 45 -16.46 -2.01 13.81
N HIS A 46 -15.44 -2.41 13.04
CA HIS A 46 -14.36 -3.25 13.54
C HIS A 46 -13.64 -2.59 14.72
N ARG A 47 -13.27 -3.38 15.74
CA ARG A 47 -12.59 -2.86 16.94
C ARG A 47 -11.27 -2.15 16.68
N ASP A 48 -10.62 -2.44 15.56
CA ASP A 48 -9.40 -1.75 15.12
C ASP A 48 -9.64 -0.30 14.68
N PHE A 49 -10.88 0.05 14.32
CA PHE A 49 -11.29 1.38 13.84
C PHE A 49 -12.28 2.07 14.79
N SER A 50 -12.61 1.42 15.91
CA SER A 50 -13.73 1.76 16.80
C SER A 50 -13.79 3.26 17.22
N PRO A 51 -15.00 3.85 17.30
CA PRO A 51 -15.24 5.28 17.49
C PRO A 51 -14.67 5.92 18.76
N SER A 52 -14.17 5.15 19.73
CA SER A 52 -13.44 5.71 20.89
C SER A 52 -12.16 6.47 20.50
N THR A 53 -11.75 6.41 19.23
CA THR A 53 -10.50 7.00 18.73
C THR A 53 -10.66 8.03 17.58
N LEU A 54 -11.89 8.43 17.19
CA LEU A 54 -12.16 9.41 16.10
C LEU A 54 -11.29 9.20 14.84
N ARG A 55 -11.18 7.95 14.37
CA ARG A 55 -10.21 7.55 13.34
C ARG A 55 -10.69 7.69 11.93
N ILE A 56 -11.95 7.32 11.68
CA ILE A 56 -12.60 7.57 10.41
C ILE A 56 -13.14 9.00 10.45
N VAL A 57 -12.44 9.93 9.78
CA VAL A 57 -12.81 11.36 9.82
C VAL A 57 -13.76 11.78 8.70
N ALA A 58 -13.79 11.00 7.63
CA ALA A 58 -14.74 11.11 6.54
C ALA A 58 -14.81 9.76 5.82
N GLY A 59 -15.82 9.60 4.97
CA GLY A 59 -15.95 8.46 4.09
C GLY A 59 -16.80 8.85 2.89
N VAL A 60 -16.48 8.30 1.73
CA VAL A 60 -17.21 8.61 0.50
C VAL A 60 -17.33 7.37 -0.38
N ASN A 61 -18.50 7.20 -0.99
CA ASN A 61 -18.72 6.22 -2.04
C ASN A 61 -18.67 6.92 -3.39
N CYS A 62 -17.72 6.50 -4.23
CA CYS A 62 -17.49 7.03 -5.56
C CYS A 62 -17.99 6.09 -6.66
N MET A 63 -18.53 4.92 -6.33
CA MET A 63 -19.19 4.01 -7.28
C MET A 63 -20.58 4.51 -7.71
N THR A 64 -21.17 5.44 -6.95
CA THR A 64 -22.44 6.09 -7.28
C THR A 64 -22.21 7.48 -7.87
N GLU A 65 -23.09 7.93 -8.77
CA GLU A 65 -23.01 9.29 -9.34
C GLU A 65 -23.17 10.38 -8.29
N THR A 66 -23.90 10.09 -7.20
CA THR A 66 -23.95 10.96 -6.03
C THR A 66 -22.79 10.63 -5.11
N VAL A 67 -21.88 11.59 -4.95
CA VAL A 67 -20.74 11.53 -4.03
C VAL A 67 -21.27 11.61 -2.59
N GLY A 68 -21.05 10.56 -1.82
CA GLY A 68 -21.57 10.36 -0.47
C GLY A 68 -22.19 8.98 -0.32
N GLY A 69 -22.71 8.64 0.86
CA GLY A 69 -23.42 7.38 1.06
C GLY A 69 -22.56 6.24 1.63
N ASP A 70 -23.00 5.01 1.36
CA ASP A 70 -22.53 3.82 2.05
C ASP A 70 -21.10 3.41 1.65
N ILE A 71 -20.19 3.45 2.61
CA ILE A 71 -18.79 3.02 2.46
C ILE A 71 -18.56 1.57 2.91
N THR A 72 -19.63 0.83 3.23
CA THR A 72 -19.53 -0.55 3.71
C THR A 72 -18.70 -1.39 2.76
N ASP A 73 -17.78 -2.13 3.36
CA ASP A 73 -16.93 -3.08 2.66
C ASP A 73 -17.63 -4.44 2.61
N ALA A 74 -18.15 -4.79 1.43
CA ALA A 74 -18.84 -6.06 1.22
C ALA A 74 -17.88 -7.23 0.95
N THR A 75 -16.60 -6.96 0.66
CA THR A 75 -15.60 -7.98 0.30
C THR A 75 -14.53 -8.17 1.37
N GLY A 76 -14.22 -7.11 2.11
CA GLY A 76 -13.21 -7.10 3.16
C GLY A 76 -11.84 -6.61 2.71
N HIS A 77 -11.61 -6.37 1.41
CA HIS A 77 -10.30 -5.97 0.91
C HIS A 77 -9.91 -4.56 1.42
N GLY A 78 -10.80 -3.58 1.32
CA GLY A 78 -10.52 -2.23 1.82
C GLY A 78 -10.34 -2.17 3.33
N SER A 79 -11.07 -2.99 4.09
CA SER A 79 -10.91 -3.14 5.54
C SER A 79 -9.56 -3.76 5.88
N HIS A 80 -9.12 -4.75 5.11
CA HIS A 80 -7.80 -5.37 5.25
C HIS A 80 -6.68 -4.35 5.00
N VAL A 81 -6.75 -3.62 3.88
CA VAL A 81 -5.80 -2.56 3.52
C VAL A 81 -5.75 -1.47 4.60
N ALA A 82 -6.91 -0.98 5.05
CA ALA A 82 -7.01 0.00 6.14
C ALA A 82 -6.41 -0.52 7.45
N GLY A 83 -6.57 -1.81 7.74
CA GLY A 83 -6.02 -2.48 8.92
C GLY A 83 -4.49 -2.52 8.91
N VAL A 84 -3.88 -2.89 7.76
CA VAL A 84 -2.42 -2.90 7.59
C VAL A 84 -1.86 -1.52 7.84
N LEU A 85 -2.57 -0.50 7.34
CA LEU A 85 -2.15 0.89 7.46
C LEU A 85 -2.27 1.41 8.89
N ALA A 86 -3.44 1.32 9.51
CA ALA A 86 -3.75 2.10 10.71
C ALA A 86 -4.66 1.41 11.74
N ALA A 87 -4.75 0.07 11.75
CA ALA A 87 -5.40 -0.62 12.86
C ALA A 87 -4.85 -0.15 14.21
N ASN A 88 -5.74 0.10 15.18
CA ASN A 88 -5.35 0.62 16.49
C ASN A 88 -6.32 0.16 17.58
N GLY A 89 -6.48 -1.15 17.69
CA GLY A 89 -7.43 -1.76 18.62
C GLY A 89 -6.94 -3.12 19.09
N VAL A 90 -7.59 -4.18 18.62
CA VAL A 90 -7.11 -5.55 18.90
C VAL A 90 -5.84 -5.85 18.13
N HIS A 91 -5.64 -5.16 17.01
CA HIS A 91 -4.45 -5.21 16.17
C HIS A 91 -3.81 -3.83 16.02
N ILE A 92 -2.54 -3.82 15.60
CA ILE A 92 -1.73 -2.61 15.42
C ILE A 92 -1.20 -2.57 13.99
N GLY A 93 -1.66 -1.60 13.21
CA GLY A 93 -1.16 -1.33 11.86
C GLY A 93 0.14 -0.51 11.89
N LEU A 94 0.63 -0.16 10.71
CA LEU A 94 1.92 0.50 10.56
C LEU A 94 1.98 1.93 11.12
N ALA A 95 0.90 2.69 10.96
CA ALA A 95 0.73 4.05 11.45
C ALA A 95 -0.54 4.13 12.31
N PRO A 96 -0.51 3.52 13.50
CA PRO A 96 -1.69 3.26 14.31
C PRO A 96 -2.22 4.52 14.98
N ALA A 97 -1.69 5.73 14.75
CA ALA A 97 -2.30 7.00 15.16
C ALA A 97 -2.89 7.81 13.98
N CYS A 98 -2.77 7.32 12.74
CA CYS A 98 -3.30 7.99 11.56
C CYS A 98 -4.83 7.97 11.50
N ARG A 99 -5.40 9.07 11.07
CA ARG A 99 -6.81 9.13 10.67
C ARG A 99 -6.96 8.53 9.27
N LEU A 100 -8.10 7.95 8.99
CA LEU A 100 -8.43 7.33 7.72
C LEU A 100 -9.61 8.03 7.07
N VAL A 101 -9.58 8.07 5.74
CA VAL A 101 -10.72 8.42 4.90
C VAL A 101 -10.94 7.29 3.90
N PRO A 102 -11.87 6.35 4.17
CA PRO A 102 -12.25 5.34 3.20
C PRO A 102 -12.94 5.98 1.99
N VAL A 103 -12.42 5.70 0.80
CA VAL A 103 -12.94 6.17 -0.49
C VAL A 103 -13.29 4.93 -1.31
N LYS A 104 -14.58 4.59 -1.36
CA LYS A 104 -15.04 3.37 -2.05
C LYS A 104 -15.06 3.61 -3.56
N VAL A 105 -14.15 2.96 -4.29
CA VAL A 105 -13.99 3.03 -5.75
C VAL A 105 -14.18 1.67 -6.43
N LEU A 106 -14.56 0.66 -5.65
CA LEU A 106 -14.93 -0.68 -6.11
C LEU A 106 -16.24 -1.10 -5.41
N SER A 107 -17.16 -1.74 -6.13
CA SER A 107 -18.34 -2.32 -5.48
C SER A 107 -17.98 -3.63 -4.79
N GLY A 108 -16.97 -4.33 -5.32
CA GLY A 108 -16.52 -5.63 -4.82
C GLY A 108 -17.32 -6.79 -5.39
N THR A 109 -18.06 -6.57 -6.49
CA THR A 109 -18.87 -7.60 -7.14
C THR A 109 -18.34 -7.87 -8.54
N LYS A 110 -18.61 -9.07 -9.08
CA LYS A 110 -18.25 -9.45 -10.47
C LYS A 110 -18.91 -8.55 -11.55
N ALA A 111 -19.78 -7.62 -11.15
CA ALA A 111 -20.42 -6.65 -12.02
C ALA A 111 -19.63 -5.35 -12.19
N ASP A 112 -18.45 -5.23 -11.56
CA ASP A 112 -17.59 -4.06 -11.73
C ASP A 112 -17.01 -4.02 -13.16
N ASP A 113 -17.53 -3.09 -13.98
CA ASP A 113 -16.98 -2.73 -15.28
C ASP A 113 -15.71 -1.88 -15.08
N GLY A 114 -14.63 -2.22 -15.80
CA GLY A 114 -13.37 -1.48 -15.75
C GLY A 114 -13.51 0.02 -16.05
N ALA A 115 -14.43 0.41 -16.94
CA ALA A 115 -14.69 1.82 -17.22
C ALA A 115 -15.38 2.54 -16.03
N ALA A 116 -16.29 1.83 -15.34
CA ALA A 116 -16.94 2.34 -14.14
C ALA A 116 -15.94 2.49 -12.98
N ILE A 117 -15.04 1.51 -12.81
CA ILE A 117 -13.94 1.58 -11.83
C ILE A 117 -13.04 2.79 -12.14
N GLY A 118 -12.59 2.95 -13.39
CA GLY A 118 -11.74 4.08 -13.77
C GLY A 118 -12.41 5.44 -13.49
N THR A 119 -13.71 5.55 -13.77
CA THR A 119 -14.51 6.74 -13.44
C THR A 119 -14.60 6.97 -11.92
N ALA A 120 -14.82 5.90 -11.14
CA ALA A 120 -14.89 5.98 -9.68
C ALA A 120 -13.54 6.36 -9.04
N ILE A 121 -12.42 5.85 -9.56
CA ILE A 121 -11.06 6.22 -9.12
C ILE A 121 -10.82 7.71 -9.41
N ALA A 122 -11.09 8.18 -10.63
CA ALA A 122 -10.93 9.60 -10.97
C ALA A 122 -11.78 10.50 -10.07
N ARG A 123 -13.04 10.11 -9.82
CA ARG A 123 -13.95 10.81 -8.90
C ARG A 123 -13.42 10.81 -7.46
N GLY A 124 -12.90 9.68 -6.98
CA GLY A 124 -12.32 9.54 -5.64
C GLY A 124 -11.07 10.40 -5.43
N LEU A 125 -10.15 10.41 -6.41
CA LEU A 125 -8.95 11.25 -6.35
C LEU A 125 -9.29 12.74 -6.36
N ASN A 126 -10.25 13.16 -7.20
CA ASN A 126 -10.74 14.55 -7.20
C ASN A 126 -11.44 14.92 -5.88
N TRP A 127 -12.25 14.01 -5.31
CA TRP A 127 -12.84 14.26 -4.01
C TRP A 127 -11.78 14.42 -2.92
N VAL A 128 -10.73 13.59 -2.94
CA VAL A 128 -9.59 13.75 -2.01
C VAL A 128 -8.93 15.10 -2.22
N LEU A 129 -8.69 15.51 -3.46
CA LEU A 129 -8.14 16.83 -3.78
C LEU A 129 -9.01 17.93 -3.16
N ASP A 130 -10.30 17.96 -3.42
CA ASP A 130 -11.22 19.00 -2.96
C ASP A 130 -11.34 19.06 -1.42
N ASN A 131 -11.16 17.92 -0.75
CA ASN A 131 -11.35 17.79 0.70
C ASN A 131 -10.05 17.65 1.48
N ALA A 132 -8.89 17.74 0.81
CA ALA A 132 -7.60 17.44 1.42
C ALA A 132 -7.30 18.35 2.61
N ASP A 133 -7.67 19.63 2.56
CA ASP A 133 -7.41 20.57 3.64
C ASP A 133 -8.47 20.44 4.75
N THR A 134 -9.73 20.17 4.40
CA THR A 134 -10.84 19.96 5.33
C THR A 134 -10.60 18.77 6.27
N PHE A 135 -10.18 17.63 5.73
CA PHE A 135 -9.90 16.41 6.51
C PHE A 135 -8.40 16.21 6.78
N ALA A 136 -7.60 17.19 6.37
CA ALA A 136 -6.16 17.23 6.58
C ALA A 136 -5.42 16.01 6.00
N ILE A 137 -5.92 15.52 4.84
CA ILE A 137 -5.38 14.41 4.04
C ILE A 137 -3.99 14.79 3.54
N SER A 138 -3.02 13.89 3.71
CA SER A 138 -1.65 14.10 3.26
C SER A 138 -1.04 12.90 2.54
N VAL A 139 -1.74 11.76 2.47
CA VAL A 139 -1.34 10.59 1.67
C VAL A 139 -2.60 9.97 1.05
N VAL A 140 -2.45 9.45 -0.16
CA VAL A 140 -3.43 8.58 -0.81
C VAL A 140 -2.83 7.18 -0.91
N CYS A 141 -3.54 6.18 -0.40
CA CYS A 141 -3.25 4.76 -0.64
C CYS A 141 -4.26 4.26 -1.68
N LEU A 142 -3.77 3.86 -2.85
CA LEU A 142 -4.57 3.36 -3.96
C LEU A 142 -4.18 1.91 -4.25
N SER A 143 -4.89 0.97 -3.62
CA SER A 143 -4.67 -0.47 -3.79
C SER A 143 -5.51 -1.04 -4.94
N VAL A 144 -5.61 -0.29 -6.04
CA VAL A 144 -6.39 -0.66 -7.23
C VAL A 144 -5.62 -0.24 -8.48
N GLY A 145 -5.60 -1.12 -9.46
CA GLY A 145 -5.02 -0.86 -10.78
C GLY A 145 -5.74 -1.65 -11.86
N ASP A 146 -5.44 -1.34 -13.12
CA ASP A 146 -5.93 -2.13 -14.24
C ASP A 146 -5.17 -3.45 -14.39
N ASN A 147 -5.56 -4.24 -15.39
CA ASN A 147 -4.92 -5.52 -15.69
C ASN A 147 -3.75 -5.37 -16.69
N GLY A 148 -3.21 -4.16 -16.87
CA GLY A 148 -2.15 -3.89 -17.83
C GLY A 148 -0.74 -4.07 -17.26
N ASN A 149 0.25 -4.04 -18.16
CA ASN A 149 1.67 -4.08 -17.83
C ASN A 149 2.43 -3.15 -18.75
N TYR A 150 2.55 -1.90 -18.32
CA TYR A 150 3.07 -0.79 -19.10
C TYR A 150 4.51 -0.51 -18.70
N ASP A 151 5.32 -0.11 -19.68
CA ASP A 151 6.71 0.29 -19.54
C ASP A 151 6.91 1.81 -19.64
N ASN A 152 5.83 2.56 -19.85
CA ASN A 152 5.82 4.01 -19.93
C ASN A 152 4.46 4.57 -19.50
N ASP A 153 4.43 5.84 -19.11
CA ASP A 153 3.20 6.55 -18.71
C ASP A 153 2.65 7.50 -19.79
N GLN A 154 3.32 7.62 -20.94
CA GLN A 154 2.95 8.57 -22.01
C GLN A 154 1.58 8.22 -22.62
N ASP A 155 1.27 6.94 -22.71
CA ASP A 155 -0.02 6.43 -23.21
C ASP A 155 -1.23 6.86 -22.34
N PHE A 156 -0.97 7.36 -21.12
CA PHE A 156 -1.99 7.83 -20.17
C PHE A 156 -2.05 9.35 -20.04
N ALA A 157 -1.35 10.10 -20.89
CA ALA A 157 -1.42 11.55 -20.92
C ALA A 157 -2.87 12.01 -21.21
N GLY A 158 -3.38 12.95 -20.40
CA GLY A 158 -4.76 13.45 -20.51
C GLY A 158 -5.84 12.48 -19.99
N ASN A 159 -5.46 11.34 -19.40
CA ASN A 159 -6.41 10.51 -18.67
C ASN A 159 -6.80 11.20 -17.35
N ALA A 160 -8.08 11.17 -16.98
CA ALA A 160 -8.60 11.84 -15.79
C ALA A 160 -7.95 11.36 -14.47
N ILE A 161 -7.54 10.10 -14.38
CA ILE A 161 -6.78 9.58 -13.23
C ILE A 161 -5.37 10.19 -13.23
N THR A 162 -4.70 10.26 -14.38
CA THR A 162 -3.39 10.91 -14.52
C THR A 162 -3.42 12.36 -14.08
N GLU A 163 -4.40 13.13 -14.56
CA GLU A 163 -4.58 14.54 -14.20
C GLU A 163 -4.81 14.72 -12.69
N ALA A 164 -5.62 13.85 -12.08
CA ALA A 164 -5.88 13.89 -10.64
C ALA A 164 -4.64 13.52 -9.81
N VAL A 165 -3.87 12.51 -10.22
CA VAL A 165 -2.60 12.15 -9.57
C VAL A 165 -1.59 13.30 -9.67
N GLN A 166 -1.49 13.95 -10.83
CA GLN A 166 -0.63 15.13 -11.03
C GLN A 166 -1.07 16.30 -10.16
N ALA A 167 -2.38 16.56 -10.03
CA ALA A 167 -2.91 17.62 -9.19
C ALA A 167 -2.65 17.37 -7.69
N LEU A 168 -2.76 16.12 -7.23
CA LEU A 168 -2.39 15.72 -5.87
C LEU A 168 -0.90 15.89 -5.62
N ALA A 169 -0.06 15.47 -6.58
CA ALA A 169 1.39 15.63 -6.50
C ALA A 169 1.81 17.10 -6.42
N ALA A 170 1.16 17.99 -7.18
CA ALA A 170 1.39 19.44 -7.13
C ALA A 170 1.06 20.06 -5.75
N ARG A 171 0.28 19.36 -4.91
CA ARG A 171 -0.02 19.75 -3.53
C ARG A 171 0.77 18.96 -2.48
N ASN A 172 1.81 18.25 -2.90
CA ASN A 172 2.63 17.38 -2.06
C ASN A 172 1.82 16.28 -1.34
N ILE A 173 0.76 15.78 -1.98
CA ILE A 173 -0.02 14.63 -1.52
C ILE A 173 0.41 13.42 -2.36
N PRO A 174 1.33 12.57 -1.89
CA PRO A 174 1.73 11.37 -2.62
C PRO A 174 0.58 10.40 -2.79
N VAL A 175 0.46 9.86 -4.00
CA VAL A 175 -0.39 8.70 -4.32
C VAL A 175 0.50 7.46 -4.31
N VAL A 176 0.27 6.60 -3.33
CA VAL A 176 0.95 5.30 -3.18
C VAL A 176 0.11 4.25 -3.86
N ALA A 177 0.61 3.66 -4.94
CA ALA A 177 -0.15 2.77 -5.82
C ALA A 177 0.45 1.37 -5.88
N ALA A 178 -0.40 0.36 -5.77
CA ALA A 178 -0.01 -1.04 -5.93
C ALA A 178 0.46 -1.31 -7.37
N ALA A 179 1.63 -1.95 -7.54
CA ALA A 179 2.26 -2.13 -8.86
C ALA A 179 1.56 -3.14 -9.77
N GLY A 180 0.73 -4.03 -9.20
CA GLY A 180 -0.04 -5.05 -9.90
C GLY A 180 0.48 -6.47 -9.65
N ASN A 181 -0.40 -7.46 -9.88
CA ASN A 181 -0.21 -8.86 -9.49
C ASN A 181 -0.09 -9.83 -10.68
N LEU A 182 0.05 -9.33 -11.90
CA LEU A 182 -0.02 -10.15 -13.11
C LEU A 182 1.35 -10.46 -13.73
N TYR A 183 2.45 -10.22 -13.02
CA TYR A 183 3.80 -10.43 -13.57
C TYR A 183 4.02 -11.85 -14.07
N GLY A 184 3.55 -12.85 -13.33
CA GLY A 184 3.67 -14.25 -13.76
C GLY A 184 2.95 -14.57 -15.07
N LEU A 185 1.94 -13.79 -15.47
CA LEU A 185 1.29 -13.93 -16.78
C LEU A 185 2.13 -13.27 -17.88
N PHE A 186 2.60 -12.03 -17.66
CA PHE A 186 3.38 -11.30 -18.66
C PHE A 186 4.80 -11.84 -18.84
N ALA A 187 5.42 -12.30 -17.76
CA ALA A 187 6.79 -12.78 -17.78
C ALA A 187 6.92 -14.12 -18.52
N ARG A 188 5.90 -15.00 -18.46
CA ARG A 188 5.92 -16.32 -19.13
C ARG A 188 6.20 -16.24 -20.63
N ASP A 189 5.65 -15.23 -21.30
CA ASP A 189 5.67 -15.15 -22.76
C ASP A 189 6.78 -14.23 -23.28
N THR A 190 7.11 -13.16 -22.55
CA THR A 190 7.99 -12.09 -23.07
C THR A 190 9.07 -11.63 -22.09
N ALA A 191 9.10 -12.15 -20.85
CA ALA A 191 9.89 -11.60 -19.75
C ALA A 191 9.68 -10.07 -19.56
N ALA A 192 8.52 -9.54 -19.96
CA ALA A 192 8.25 -8.12 -19.96
C ALA A 192 8.17 -7.57 -18.53
N GLN A 193 9.02 -6.61 -18.25
CA GLN A 193 8.91 -5.73 -17.09
C GLN A 193 7.81 -4.69 -17.34
N GLY A 194 7.22 -4.20 -16.26
CA GLY A 194 6.17 -3.18 -16.32
C GLY A 194 5.38 -3.10 -15.02
N MET A 195 4.42 -2.17 -14.99
CA MET A 195 3.47 -1.97 -13.88
C MET A 195 2.08 -1.67 -14.43
N CYS A 196 1.04 -1.92 -13.64
CA CYS A 196 -0.32 -1.56 -14.01
C CYS A 196 -0.53 -0.04 -13.92
N PHE A 197 -1.58 0.47 -14.58
CA PHE A 197 -2.04 1.83 -14.37
C PHE A 197 -2.92 1.90 -13.11
N PRO A 198 -2.78 2.91 -12.22
CA PRO A 198 -1.94 4.11 -12.34
C PRO A 198 -0.57 4.03 -11.68
N ALA A 199 -0.11 2.87 -11.21
CA ALA A 199 1.22 2.75 -10.59
C ALA A 199 2.37 3.06 -11.54
N ILE A 200 2.18 2.92 -12.85
CA ILE A 200 3.17 3.32 -13.86
C ILE A 200 3.44 4.83 -13.93
N LEU A 201 2.51 5.67 -13.43
CA LEU A 201 2.65 7.12 -13.48
C LEU A 201 3.88 7.61 -12.69
N ARG A 202 4.70 8.46 -13.30
CA ARG A 202 5.91 9.02 -12.67
C ARG A 202 5.62 9.84 -11.40
N GLU A 203 4.42 10.37 -11.22
CA GLU A 203 4.00 11.08 -10.01
C GLU A 203 3.55 10.16 -8.88
N ALA A 204 3.16 8.91 -9.18
CA ALA A 204 2.77 7.92 -8.19
C ALA A 204 4.00 7.26 -7.54
N ILE A 205 3.88 6.86 -6.28
CA ILE A 205 4.86 6.01 -5.60
C ILE A 205 4.40 4.57 -5.80
N SER A 206 5.02 3.87 -6.74
CA SER A 206 4.67 2.49 -7.08
C SER A 206 5.25 1.48 -6.09
N VAL A 207 4.42 0.52 -5.70
CA VAL A 207 4.75 -0.45 -4.65
C VAL A 207 4.62 -1.89 -5.13
N GLY A 208 5.75 -2.58 -5.22
CA GLY A 208 5.81 -4.03 -5.42
C GLY A 208 5.76 -4.83 -4.12
N ALA A 209 5.59 -6.14 -4.23
CA ALA A 209 5.47 -7.05 -3.09
C ALA A 209 6.70 -7.98 -2.94
N VAL A 210 7.12 -8.20 -1.69
CA VAL A 210 7.98 -9.33 -1.30
C VAL A 210 7.21 -10.29 -0.41
N TYR A 211 7.70 -11.52 -0.30
CA TYR A 211 7.28 -12.45 0.74
C TYR A 211 7.75 -11.97 2.11
N ASP A 212 6.86 -12.01 3.10
CA ASP A 212 7.20 -11.75 4.49
C ASP A 212 7.87 -12.97 5.16
N GLN A 213 7.51 -14.17 4.72
CA GLN A 213 7.93 -15.43 5.31
C GLN A 213 8.07 -16.59 4.30
N PRO A 214 8.73 -17.69 4.70
CA PRO A 214 8.70 -18.96 3.98
C PRO A 214 7.28 -19.55 3.87
N CYS A 215 6.98 -20.22 2.77
CA CYS A 215 5.65 -20.76 2.52
C CYS A 215 5.33 -22.05 3.33
N ASP A 216 6.30 -22.64 4.01
CA ASP A 216 6.19 -23.87 4.80
C ASP A 216 5.65 -23.67 6.24
N ASP A 217 5.47 -22.43 6.69
CA ASP A 217 5.08 -22.11 8.07
C ASP A 217 3.58 -22.27 8.40
N PHE A 218 2.74 -22.65 7.42
CA PHE A 218 1.29 -22.84 7.62
C PHE A 218 0.84 -24.30 7.46
N ALA A 219 0.94 -25.07 8.55
CA ALA A 219 0.10 -26.24 8.87
C ALA A 219 -0.07 -27.32 7.77
N GLY A 220 0.92 -27.54 6.90
CA GLY A 220 0.89 -28.63 5.93
C GLY A 220 -0.02 -28.39 4.71
N ARG A 221 -0.40 -27.14 4.40
CA ARG A 221 -1.04 -26.84 3.10
C ARG A 221 0.01 -26.80 1.99
N PRO A 222 -0.28 -27.32 0.78
CA PRO A 222 0.63 -27.17 -0.35
C PRO A 222 0.82 -25.68 -0.66
N CYS A 223 2.06 -25.21 -0.70
CA CYS A 223 2.39 -23.87 -1.18
C CYS A 223 1.92 -23.74 -2.64
N ARG A 224 0.81 -23.03 -2.87
CA ARG A 224 0.33 -22.62 -4.20
C ARG A 224 0.20 -21.10 -4.24
N LEU A 225 1.34 -20.43 -4.15
CA LEU A 225 1.40 -18.98 -4.14
C LEU A 225 1.16 -18.40 -5.53
N GLY A 226 0.42 -17.29 -5.63
CA GLY A 226 0.14 -16.61 -6.90
C GLY A 226 -0.87 -17.32 -7.82
N ALA A 227 -1.43 -18.47 -7.40
CA ALA A 227 -2.42 -19.21 -8.19
C ALA A 227 -3.70 -18.39 -8.43
N ASP A 228 -4.07 -17.53 -7.47
CA ASP A 228 -5.26 -16.66 -7.55
C ASP A 228 -5.12 -15.57 -8.62
N TYR A 229 -3.90 -15.27 -9.07
CA TYR A 229 -3.60 -14.30 -10.13
C TYR A 229 -3.30 -14.94 -11.50
N GLY A 230 -3.56 -16.25 -11.64
CA GLY A 230 -3.16 -17.01 -12.84
C GLY A 230 -1.64 -17.15 -13.00
N SER A 231 -0.87 -16.69 -12.00
CA SER A 231 0.58 -16.81 -11.95
C SER A 231 0.98 -18.29 -11.83
N PRO A 232 2.14 -18.71 -12.38
CA PRO A 232 2.68 -20.03 -12.06
C PRO A 232 2.76 -20.22 -10.55
N SER A 233 2.20 -21.29 -9.99
CA SER A 233 2.38 -21.52 -8.55
C SER A 233 3.86 -21.75 -8.22
N THR A 234 4.37 -21.11 -7.16
CA THR A 234 5.64 -21.50 -6.53
C THR A 234 5.41 -22.40 -5.33
N ASP A 235 6.28 -23.40 -5.17
CA ASP A 235 6.33 -24.32 -4.05
C ASP A 235 7.30 -23.87 -2.94
N SER A 236 7.98 -22.73 -3.14
CA SER A 236 8.89 -22.13 -2.17
C SER A 236 8.86 -20.60 -2.20
N SER A 237 9.03 -19.99 -1.04
CA SER A 237 9.30 -18.56 -0.83
C SER A 237 10.34 -18.39 0.27
N ARG A 238 10.94 -17.21 0.33
CA ARG A 238 11.82 -16.78 1.43
C ARG A 238 11.49 -15.34 1.80
N PRO A 239 11.66 -14.94 3.06
CA PRO A 239 11.59 -13.53 3.44
C PRO A 239 12.47 -12.69 2.51
N ASP A 240 11.97 -11.51 2.15
CA ASP A 240 12.68 -10.52 1.33
C ASP A 240 12.89 -10.91 -0.15
N GLN A 241 12.34 -12.03 -0.59
CA GLN A 241 12.27 -12.41 -2.00
C GLN A 241 11.06 -11.75 -2.68
N LEU A 242 11.23 -11.20 -3.89
CA LEU A 242 10.12 -10.64 -4.65
C LEU A 242 9.03 -11.71 -4.85
N ALA A 243 7.79 -11.31 -4.59
CA ALA A 243 6.64 -12.18 -4.82
C ALA A 243 6.52 -12.51 -6.30
N ILE A 244 6.21 -13.75 -6.66
CA ILE A 244 6.19 -14.14 -8.09
C ILE A 244 5.14 -13.39 -8.92
N TYR A 245 4.07 -12.93 -8.27
CA TYR A 245 2.97 -12.22 -8.91
C TYR A 245 3.29 -10.73 -9.11
N THR A 246 4.22 -10.16 -8.33
CA THR A 246 4.44 -8.71 -8.32
C THR A 246 4.96 -8.24 -9.66
N GLN A 247 4.24 -7.30 -10.26
CA GLN A 247 4.75 -6.49 -11.35
C GLN A 247 5.93 -5.66 -10.84
N ARG A 248 6.92 -5.52 -11.72
CA ARG A 248 8.24 -4.98 -11.41
C ARG A 248 8.85 -4.40 -12.67
N MET A 249 9.49 -3.26 -12.51
CA MET A 249 10.21 -2.58 -13.58
C MET A 249 11.45 -1.92 -12.99
N GLU A 250 12.62 -2.39 -13.41
CA GLU A 250 13.87 -1.69 -13.15
C GLU A 250 13.78 -0.31 -13.81
N LYS A 251 14.36 0.70 -13.16
CA LYS A 251 14.66 1.95 -13.85
C LYS A 251 15.70 1.69 -14.93
N VAL A 252 15.24 1.42 -16.15
CA VAL A 252 16.06 1.53 -17.36
C VAL A 252 16.41 3.01 -17.52
N THR A 253 17.51 3.33 -18.19
CA THR A 253 18.15 4.64 -18.37
C THR A 253 17.27 5.85 -18.79
N ASP A 254 15.96 5.68 -18.95
CA ASP A 254 14.96 6.75 -18.97
C ASP A 254 14.33 6.87 -17.57
N ASP A 255 14.84 7.83 -16.77
CA ASP A 255 14.64 7.97 -15.32
C ASP A 255 13.19 8.21 -14.84
N GLN A 256 12.20 8.13 -15.74
CA GLN A 256 10.85 8.63 -15.50
C GLN A 256 9.91 7.57 -14.89
N CYS A 257 9.99 6.31 -15.33
CA CYS A 257 9.07 5.24 -14.88
C CYS A 257 9.84 3.99 -14.44
N GLY A 258 9.60 3.54 -13.21
CA GLY A 258 10.16 2.30 -12.66
C GLY A 258 9.61 2.06 -11.26
N THR A 259 9.66 0.81 -10.78
CA THR A 259 9.12 0.46 -9.46
C THR A 259 9.88 1.21 -8.38
N ASP A 260 9.19 2.05 -7.61
CA ASP A 260 9.82 2.95 -6.64
C ASP A 260 10.36 2.18 -5.45
N ILE A 261 9.55 1.27 -4.91
CA ILE A 261 9.88 0.52 -3.70
C ILE A 261 9.05 -0.76 -3.59
N PHE A 262 9.52 -1.68 -2.76
CA PHE A 262 8.82 -2.91 -2.41
C PHE A 262 8.49 -2.92 -0.92
N ALA A 263 7.45 -3.66 -0.55
CA ALA A 263 7.12 -3.94 0.84
C ALA A 263 6.59 -5.36 0.98
N PRO A 264 6.53 -5.92 2.20
CA PRO A 264 5.86 -7.18 2.45
C PRO A 264 4.41 -7.16 1.94
N GLY A 265 4.05 -8.09 1.06
CA GLY A 265 2.73 -8.11 0.45
C GLY A 265 2.13 -9.50 0.30
N SER A 266 2.86 -10.55 0.65
CA SER A 266 2.32 -11.91 0.66
C SER A 266 2.13 -12.37 2.09
N TRP A 267 1.03 -13.08 2.37
CA TRP A 267 0.68 -13.62 3.69
C TRP A 267 0.47 -12.57 4.78
N VAL A 268 0.06 -11.37 4.39
CA VAL A 268 -0.18 -10.30 5.34
C VAL A 268 -1.49 -10.56 6.07
N ARG A 269 -1.39 -10.77 7.39
CA ARG A 269 -2.56 -10.81 8.28
C ARG A 269 -3.03 -9.39 8.54
N SER A 270 -4.31 -9.12 8.25
CA SER A 270 -4.94 -7.85 8.57
C SER A 270 -6.42 -8.00 8.98
N THR A 271 -7.09 -6.88 9.20
CA THR A 271 -8.46 -6.75 9.67
C THR A 271 -9.43 -7.43 8.70
N GLY A 272 -10.32 -8.26 9.24
CA GLY A 272 -11.40 -8.92 8.49
C GLY A 272 -12.76 -8.25 8.69
N ILE A 273 -13.79 -8.81 8.05
CA ILE A 273 -15.18 -8.32 8.12
C ILE A 273 -16.17 -9.33 8.71
N ASP A 274 -15.69 -10.47 9.22
CA ASP A 274 -16.55 -11.54 9.76
C ASP A 274 -17.16 -11.22 11.14
N GLY A 275 -16.81 -10.06 11.71
CA GLY A 275 -17.38 -9.54 12.95
C GLY A 275 -16.57 -8.42 13.57
N ASP A 276 -17.18 -7.67 14.48
CA ASP A 276 -16.57 -6.54 15.20
C ASP A 276 -15.61 -6.97 16.32
N GLY A 277 -15.67 -8.24 16.74
CA GLY A 277 -14.89 -8.82 17.84
C GLY A 277 -13.37 -8.86 17.64
N GLY A 278 -12.85 -8.39 16.51
CA GLY A 278 -11.42 -8.46 16.17
C GLY A 278 -11.08 -9.50 15.12
N SER A 279 -11.95 -9.72 14.14
CA SER A 279 -11.70 -10.69 13.07
C SER A 279 -10.44 -10.30 12.27
N SER A 280 -9.69 -11.30 11.82
CA SER A 280 -8.54 -11.11 10.94
C SER A 280 -8.50 -12.15 9.84
N VAL A 281 -7.96 -11.75 8.69
CA VAL A 281 -7.78 -12.61 7.53
C VAL A 281 -6.39 -12.41 6.94
N VAL A 282 -5.87 -13.45 6.30
CA VAL A 282 -4.56 -13.42 5.62
C VAL A 282 -4.82 -13.35 4.13
N THR A 283 -4.19 -12.37 3.47
CA THR A 283 -4.27 -12.17 2.03
C THR A 283 -2.87 -11.97 1.45
N GLU A 284 -2.78 -11.93 0.12
CA GLU A 284 -1.56 -11.60 -0.59
C GLU A 284 -1.86 -10.69 -1.79
N GLY A 285 -0.90 -9.85 -2.16
CA GLY A 285 -1.00 -8.92 -3.27
C GLY A 285 -0.06 -7.72 -3.10
N THR A 286 0.12 -6.95 -4.17
CA THR A 286 0.70 -5.60 -4.06
C THR A 286 -0.25 -4.64 -3.33
N SER A 287 -1.53 -5.00 -3.23
CA SER A 287 -2.55 -4.27 -2.49
C SER A 287 -2.29 -4.21 -0.98
N GLU A 288 -1.60 -5.21 -0.43
CA GLU A 288 -1.17 -5.29 0.97
C GLU A 288 0.19 -4.61 1.18
N ALA A 289 1.04 -4.58 0.16
CA ALA A 289 2.32 -3.87 0.21
C ALA A 289 2.14 -2.34 0.18
N ALA A 290 1.21 -1.83 -0.64
CA ALA A 290 0.91 -0.41 -0.75
C ALA A 290 0.57 0.29 0.59
N PRO A 291 -0.33 -0.22 1.45
CA PRO A 291 -0.66 0.40 2.73
C PRO A 291 0.52 0.40 3.71
N ILE A 292 1.48 -0.54 3.59
CA ILE A 292 2.71 -0.47 4.36
C ILE A 292 3.50 0.78 3.95
N VAL A 293 3.76 0.98 2.66
CA VAL A 293 4.51 2.16 2.20
C VAL A 293 3.76 3.46 2.52
N ALA A 294 2.44 3.49 2.36
CA ALA A 294 1.60 4.62 2.75
C ALA A 294 1.70 4.92 4.24
N GLY A 295 1.71 3.88 5.09
CA GLY A 295 1.95 4.02 6.52
C GLY A 295 3.36 4.58 6.82
N VAL A 296 4.42 4.11 6.14
CA VAL A 296 5.78 4.66 6.34
C VAL A 296 5.82 6.14 5.98
N ILE A 297 5.18 6.54 4.89
CA ILE A 297 5.05 7.94 4.50
C ILE A 297 4.28 8.73 5.56
N ALA A 298 3.22 8.16 6.12
CA ALA A 298 2.47 8.80 7.19
C ALA A 298 3.30 8.99 8.47
N LEU A 299 4.13 8.01 8.85
CA LEU A 299 5.10 8.17 9.94
C LEU A 299 6.13 9.27 9.62
N LEU A 300 6.69 9.28 8.41
CA LEU A 300 7.64 10.32 7.96
C LEU A 300 7.02 11.72 8.03
N GLN A 301 5.79 11.88 7.53
CA GLN A 301 5.06 13.15 7.56
C GLN A 301 4.71 13.58 8.99
N SER A 302 4.34 12.65 9.87
CA SER A 302 4.05 12.96 11.28
C SER A 302 5.30 13.44 12.02
N LEU A 303 6.44 12.76 11.82
CA LEU A 303 7.71 13.21 12.38
C LEU A 303 8.14 14.56 11.81
N HIS A 304 8.02 14.75 10.50
CA HIS A 304 8.32 16.02 9.85
C HIS A 304 7.46 17.16 10.42
N LEU A 305 6.13 16.96 10.50
CA LEU A 305 5.19 17.91 11.09
C LEU A 305 5.58 18.29 12.52
N LYS A 306 5.94 17.31 13.36
CA LYS A 306 6.38 17.55 14.74
C LYS A 306 7.66 18.40 14.82
N ARG A 307 8.51 18.38 13.79
CA ARG A 307 9.80 19.08 13.76
C ARG A 307 9.73 20.44 13.09
N THR A 308 8.96 20.57 12.01
CA THR A 308 8.94 21.76 11.15
C THR A 308 7.63 22.55 11.22
N GLY A 309 6.55 21.94 11.71
CA GLY A 309 5.20 22.49 11.64
C GLY A 309 4.54 22.32 10.26
N GLU A 310 5.22 21.71 9.29
CA GLU A 310 4.70 21.46 7.94
C GLU A 310 4.23 20.01 7.79
N ARG A 311 3.00 19.80 7.31
CA ARG A 311 2.42 18.45 7.18
C ARG A 311 2.86 17.71 5.91
N ARG A 312 3.00 18.45 4.81
CA ARG A 312 3.18 17.89 3.46
C ARG A 312 4.56 18.28 2.91
N PRO A 313 5.66 17.63 3.36
CA PRO A 313 6.98 17.86 2.77
C PRO A 313 6.96 17.52 1.28
N PRO A 314 7.89 18.07 0.47
CA PRO A 314 7.98 17.76 -0.95
C PRO A 314 8.06 16.25 -1.22
N ILE A 315 7.31 15.76 -2.21
CA ILE A 315 7.31 14.31 -2.56
C ILE A 315 8.71 13.82 -2.94
N ALA A 316 9.52 14.68 -3.57
CA ALA A 316 10.92 14.37 -3.89
C ALA A 316 11.76 14.07 -2.64
N MET A 317 11.50 14.76 -1.53
CA MET A 317 12.15 14.49 -0.24
C MET A 317 11.72 13.14 0.31
N LEU A 318 10.42 12.85 0.32
CA LEU A 318 9.89 11.55 0.76
C LEU A 318 10.49 10.39 -0.06
N ARG A 319 10.51 10.52 -1.40
CA ARG A 319 11.15 9.55 -2.30
C ARG A 319 12.65 9.39 -2.02
N SER A 320 13.36 10.49 -1.77
CA SER A 320 14.79 10.45 -1.45
C SER A 320 15.06 9.68 -0.16
N VAL A 321 14.30 9.97 0.90
CA VAL A 321 14.41 9.29 2.19
C VAL A 321 14.13 7.80 2.02
N LEU A 322 12.98 7.45 1.44
CA LEU A 322 12.58 6.05 1.20
C LEU A 322 13.66 5.29 0.41
N ARG A 323 14.23 5.89 -0.65
CA ARG A 323 15.24 5.23 -1.48
C ARG A 323 16.60 5.07 -0.79
N ARG A 324 17.04 6.06 -0.01
CA ARG A 324 18.35 6.02 0.67
C ARG A 324 18.36 5.15 1.91
N SER A 325 17.22 5.01 2.59
CA SER A 325 17.09 4.15 3.77
C SER A 325 16.67 2.71 3.45
N ALA A 326 16.19 2.45 2.23
CA ALA A 326 15.70 1.13 1.84
C ALA A 326 16.79 0.06 1.82
N ARG A 327 16.35 -1.18 2.04
CA ARG A 327 17.16 -2.38 1.87
C ARG A 327 17.23 -2.75 0.38
N THR A 328 18.44 -2.95 -0.15
CA THR A 328 18.59 -3.52 -1.51
C THR A 328 18.22 -4.99 -1.52
N ILE A 329 17.36 -5.39 -2.46
CA ILE A 329 16.92 -6.76 -2.69
C ILE A 329 17.22 -7.15 -4.15
N LEU A 330 17.47 -8.43 -4.40
CA LEU A 330 17.85 -8.93 -5.73
C LEU A 330 16.75 -9.84 -6.28
N ASP A 331 16.29 -9.56 -7.49
CA ASP A 331 15.35 -10.42 -8.20
C ASP A 331 16.09 -11.59 -8.87
N ASN A 332 16.44 -12.59 -8.07
CA ASN A 332 17.18 -13.79 -8.47
C ASN A 332 16.51 -15.09 -8.01
N SER A 333 15.20 -15.03 -7.78
CA SER A 333 14.38 -16.18 -7.41
C SER A 333 14.72 -17.42 -8.25
N LEU A 334 15.04 -18.53 -7.60
CA LEU A 334 15.32 -19.82 -8.26
C LEU A 334 14.04 -20.57 -8.65
N VAL A 335 12.88 -19.94 -8.49
CA VAL A 335 11.59 -20.50 -8.87
C VAL A 335 11.56 -20.64 -10.39
N THR A 336 11.65 -21.89 -10.87
CA THR A 336 11.82 -22.20 -12.30
C THR A 336 10.62 -21.81 -13.18
N SER A 337 9.49 -21.46 -12.56
CA SER A 337 8.23 -21.19 -13.26
C SER A 337 7.97 -19.72 -13.57
N CYS A 338 8.75 -18.78 -13.01
CA CYS A 338 8.62 -17.35 -13.24
C CYS A 338 9.98 -16.74 -13.61
N PRO A 339 10.14 -16.12 -14.79
CA PRO A 339 11.39 -15.45 -15.17
C PRO A 339 11.77 -14.36 -14.16
N VAL A 340 13.07 -14.22 -13.92
CA VAL A 340 13.63 -13.20 -13.03
C VAL A 340 14.42 -12.19 -13.83
N THR A 341 14.44 -10.94 -13.37
CA THR A 341 15.13 -9.85 -14.03
C THR A 341 16.64 -9.84 -13.75
N ASN A 342 17.10 -10.51 -12.68
CA ASN A 342 18.46 -10.39 -12.12
C ASN A 342 18.85 -8.95 -11.76
N LYS A 343 17.86 -8.08 -11.51
CA LYS A 343 18.06 -6.67 -11.17
C LYS A 343 17.86 -6.41 -9.69
N SER A 344 18.46 -5.31 -9.24
CA SER A 344 18.37 -4.88 -7.84
C SER A 344 17.19 -3.92 -7.67
N PHE A 345 16.37 -4.21 -6.67
CA PHE A 345 15.26 -3.37 -6.22
C PHE A 345 15.48 -2.91 -4.78
N ARG A 346 14.53 -2.16 -4.25
CA ARG A 346 14.59 -1.59 -2.91
C ARG A 346 13.35 -1.98 -2.13
N ARG A 347 13.51 -2.48 -0.91
CA ARG A 347 12.43 -2.71 0.04
C ARG A 347 12.44 -1.66 1.14
N VAL A 348 11.26 -1.18 1.50
CA VAL A 348 11.08 -0.20 2.57
C VAL A 348 11.51 -0.74 3.94
N ASP A 349 12.10 0.16 4.73
CA ASP A 349 12.43 -0.01 6.14
C ASP A 349 11.96 1.27 6.86
N ALA A 350 10.94 1.15 7.71
CA ALA A 350 10.28 2.28 8.36
C ALA A 350 11.20 2.97 9.36
N PHE A 351 11.90 2.18 10.18
CA PHE A 351 12.79 2.74 11.20
C PHE A 351 13.99 3.44 10.55
N ALA A 352 14.62 2.80 9.56
CA ALA A 352 15.72 3.41 8.81
C ALA A 352 15.27 4.69 8.09
N ALA A 353 14.05 4.73 7.54
CA ALA A 353 13.51 5.92 6.89
C ALA A 353 13.35 7.09 7.87
N LEU A 354 12.78 6.85 9.05
CA LEU A 354 12.64 7.88 10.07
C LEU A 354 13.99 8.39 10.58
N LYS A 355 14.97 7.49 10.76
CA LYS A 355 16.35 7.88 11.10
C LYS A 355 16.99 8.72 10.01
N GLN A 356 16.83 8.34 8.74
CA GLN A 356 17.35 9.11 7.63
C GLN A 356 16.72 10.51 7.56
N LEU A 357 15.42 10.62 7.82
CA LEU A 357 14.73 11.91 7.90
C LEU A 357 15.29 12.81 9.01
N GLU A 358 15.51 12.28 10.22
CA GLU A 358 16.14 13.05 11.31
C GLU A 358 17.54 13.53 10.95
N LEU A 359 18.34 12.67 10.30
CA LEU A 359 19.68 13.03 9.84
C LEU A 359 19.64 14.15 8.80
N ASP A 360 18.74 14.08 7.81
CA ASP A 360 18.60 15.10 6.78
C ASP A 360 18.26 16.46 7.39
N MET A 361 17.30 16.50 8.32
CA MET A 361 16.88 17.73 9.02
C MET A 361 17.94 18.31 9.96
N ALA A 362 18.88 17.49 10.46
CA ALA A 362 19.99 17.97 11.29
C ALA A 362 21.11 18.63 10.47
N THR A 363 21.14 18.39 9.16
CA THR A 363 22.19 18.88 8.25
C THR A 363 21.75 20.02 7.33
N SER A 364 20.46 20.37 7.35
CA SER A 364 19.83 21.45 6.58
C SER A 364 19.79 22.76 7.34
#